data_AF-A0A8J4B6S0-F1
#
_entry.id   AF-A0A8J4B6S0-F1
#
_cell.length_a   1.000
_cell.length_b   1.000
_cell.length_c   1.000
_cell.angle_alpha   90.00
_cell.angle_beta   90.00
_cell.angle_gamma   90.00
#
_symmetry.space_group_name_H-M   'P 1'
#
loop_
_entity.id
_entity.type
_entity.pdbx_description
1 polymer ?
#
loop_
_entity_poly.entity_id
_entity_poly.type
_entity_poly.pdbx_seq_one_letter_code
_entity_poly.pdbx_strand_id
1 'polypeptide(L)'
;MVTLEARPSLRHFLWLPYELQLRVLEEVGGQDLCAMESSCRDLRRLIAENAYLYQRALFEDFSCAVTSGSSAPNWKAQYVDTYIRARLETLEKQQRVCEALKLRLDELDDLLGDADDVRDVLGAPELLASEPSLVLAIVGDMEQEVLQQRWDASENLIMAECKLVDAQAEVQALLTRVPRCWWPAALHAAAGSLPALV
;
A
#
# COMPACT_ATOMS: atom_id res chain seq x y z
N MET A 1 -14.74 18.82 29.97
CA MET A 1 -15.88 17.95 29.61
C MET A 1 -16.27 18.27 28.19
N VAL A 2 -15.89 17.41 27.23
CA VAL A 2 -16.28 17.59 25.82
C VAL A 2 -17.52 16.73 25.59
N THR A 3 -18.66 17.37 25.41
CA THR A 3 -19.89 16.73 24.96
C THR A 3 -19.72 16.34 23.49
N LEU A 4 -19.45 15.05 23.24
CA LEU A 4 -19.63 14.45 21.93
C LEU A 4 -21.13 14.48 21.60
N GLU A 5 -21.55 15.50 20.86
CA GLU A 5 -22.82 15.44 20.14
C GLU A 5 -22.73 14.30 19.12
N ALA A 6 -23.30 13.15 19.49
CA ALA A 6 -23.53 12.06 18.56
C ALA A 6 -24.37 12.61 17.38
N ARG A 7 -23.78 12.60 16.19
CA ARG A 7 -24.39 13.09 14.95
C ARG A 7 -25.84 12.58 14.82
N PRO A 8 -26.82 13.45 14.54
CA PRO A 8 -28.24 13.10 14.55
C PRO A 8 -28.59 11.94 13.61
N SER A 9 -27.83 11.71 12.54
CA SER A 9 -28.06 10.64 11.55
C SER A 9 -27.99 9.22 12.13
N LEU A 10 -27.06 8.93 13.06
CA LEU A 10 -26.91 7.59 13.64
C LEU A 10 -28.09 7.20 14.53
N ARG A 11 -28.75 8.18 15.16
CA ARG A 11 -29.95 7.94 15.96
C ARG A 11 -31.14 7.56 15.09
N HIS A 12 -31.29 8.16 13.91
CA HIS A 12 -32.39 7.82 13.00
C HIS A 12 -32.23 6.41 12.40
N PHE A 13 -31.00 5.96 12.18
CA PHE A 13 -30.72 4.61 11.69
C PHE A 13 -31.19 3.52 12.68
N LEU A 14 -30.86 3.67 13.96
CA LEU A 14 -31.23 2.69 15.01
C LEU A 14 -32.74 2.61 15.29
N TRP A 15 -33.53 3.52 14.71
CA TRP A 15 -34.99 3.53 14.83
C TRP A 15 -35.69 2.79 13.69
N LEU A 16 -34.93 2.37 12.67
CA LEU A 16 -35.47 1.54 11.59
C LEU A 16 -35.83 0.15 12.11
N PRO A 17 -36.81 -0.55 11.51
CA PRO A 17 -37.00 -1.98 11.69
C PRO A 17 -35.70 -2.76 11.51
N TYR A 18 -35.51 -3.81 12.30
CA TYR A 18 -34.27 -4.61 12.32
C TYR A 18 -33.86 -5.09 10.93
N GLU A 19 -34.83 -5.51 10.10
CA GLU A 19 -34.61 -5.97 8.74
C GLU A 19 -34.05 -4.86 7.84
N LEU A 20 -34.53 -3.62 8.01
CA LEU A 20 -34.03 -2.47 7.25
C LEU A 20 -32.64 -2.05 7.73
N GLN A 21 -32.34 -2.19 9.03
CA GLN A 21 -31.00 -1.95 9.54
C GLN A 21 -30.00 -2.93 8.90
N LEU A 22 -30.35 -4.22 8.85
CA LEU A 22 -29.50 -5.23 8.22
C LEU A 22 -29.33 -5.02 6.72
N ARG A 23 -30.39 -4.65 5.99
CA ARG A 23 -30.30 -4.34 4.55
C ARG A 23 -29.34 -3.19 4.25
N VAL A 24 -29.29 -2.18 5.12
CA VAL A 24 -28.33 -1.09 4.95
C VAL A 24 -26.92 -1.57 5.25
N LEU A 25 -26.71 -2.32 6.34
CA LEU A 25 -25.39 -2.86 6.70
C LEU A 25 -24.85 -3.86 5.68
N GLU A 26 -25.74 -4.57 4.98
CA GLU A 26 -25.42 -5.49 3.89
C GLU A 26 -24.75 -4.79 2.70
N GLU A 27 -25.00 -3.49 2.50
CA GLU A 27 -24.41 -2.68 1.43
C GLU A 27 -23.15 -1.93 1.89
N VAL A 28 -22.72 -2.12 3.14
CA VAL A 28 -21.54 -1.47 3.71
C VAL A 28 -20.33 -2.38 3.58
N GLY A 29 -19.23 -1.85 3.04
CA GLY A 29 -17.97 -2.57 2.93
C GLY A 29 -17.39 -2.94 4.31
N GLY A 30 -16.58 -4.00 4.37
CA GLY A 30 -16.15 -4.55 5.66
C GLY A 30 -15.27 -3.61 6.49
N GLN A 31 -14.52 -2.71 5.85
CA GLN A 31 -13.78 -1.63 6.52
C GLN A 31 -14.73 -0.67 7.26
N ASP A 32 -15.82 -0.28 6.62
CA ASP A 32 -16.81 0.63 7.19
C ASP A 32 -17.63 -0.05 8.28
N LEU A 33 -17.91 -1.36 8.16
CA LEU A 33 -18.51 -2.15 9.24
C LEU A 33 -17.64 -2.09 10.51
N CYS A 34 -16.33 -2.28 10.39
CA CYS A 34 -15.39 -2.13 11.51
C CYS A 34 -15.45 -0.72 12.13
N ALA A 35 -15.53 0.33 11.30
CA ALA A 35 -15.67 1.70 11.78
C ALA A 35 -17.00 1.92 12.52
N MET A 36 -18.11 1.39 12.00
CA MET A 36 -19.44 1.48 12.60
C MET A 36 -19.50 0.78 13.97
N GLU A 37 -18.90 -0.41 14.12
CA GLU A 37 -18.79 -1.10 15.41
C GLU A 37 -18.03 -0.31 16.49
N SER A 38 -17.04 0.49 16.05
CA SER A 38 -16.26 1.34 16.95
C SER A 38 -17.05 2.57 17.40
N SER A 39 -18.04 3.00 16.61
CA SER A 39 -18.77 4.26 16.81
C SER A 39 -19.82 4.22 17.92
N CYS A 40 -20.59 3.15 18.07
CA CYS A 40 -21.58 3.02 19.15
C CYS A 40 -21.85 1.56 19.56
N ARG A 41 -22.35 1.39 20.79
CA ARG A 41 -22.60 0.06 21.39
C ARG A 41 -23.69 -0.74 20.68
N ASP A 42 -24.73 -0.07 20.22
CA ASP A 42 -25.88 -0.74 19.59
C ASP A 42 -25.51 -1.28 18.21
N LEU A 43 -24.78 -0.51 17.40
CA LEU A 43 -24.22 -0.98 16.13
C LEU A 43 -23.22 -2.12 16.32
N ARG A 44 -22.37 -2.04 17.35
CA ARG A 44 -21.45 -3.14 17.68
C ARG A 44 -22.20 -4.44 17.96
N ARG A 45 -23.29 -4.36 18.73
CA ARG A 45 -24.11 -5.54 19.05
C ARG A 45 -24.78 -6.07 17.78
N LEU A 46 -25.41 -5.18 17.01
CA LEU A 46 -26.09 -5.53 15.76
C LEU A 46 -25.14 -6.23 14.78
N ILE A 47 -23.94 -5.70 14.57
CA ILE A 47 -22.96 -6.30 13.65
C ILE A 47 -22.41 -7.63 14.21
N ALA A 48 -22.11 -7.69 15.52
CA ALA A 48 -21.60 -8.90 16.15
C ALA A 48 -22.60 -10.08 16.15
N GLU A 49 -23.90 -9.80 16.24
CA GLU A 49 -24.96 -10.80 16.15
C GLU A 49 -25.16 -11.34 14.72
N ASN A 50 -24.67 -10.62 13.71
CA ASN A 50 -24.88 -10.92 12.29
C ASN A 50 -23.55 -11.18 11.58
N ALA A 51 -22.88 -12.28 11.97
CA ALA A 51 -21.56 -12.65 11.44
C ALA A 51 -21.50 -12.79 9.90
N TYR A 52 -22.64 -13.04 9.25
CA TYR A 52 -22.74 -13.12 7.78
C TYR A 52 -22.36 -11.81 7.08
N LEU A 53 -22.47 -10.66 7.75
CA LEU A 53 -22.07 -9.36 7.19
C LEU A 53 -20.58 -9.35 6.82
N TYR A 54 -19.72 -9.87 7.71
CA TYR A 54 -18.30 -10.02 7.44
C TYR A 54 -17.98 -11.14 6.45
N GLN A 55 -18.82 -12.19 6.39
CA GLN A 55 -18.70 -13.23 5.37
C GLN A 55 -18.95 -12.65 3.97
N ARG A 56 -20.00 -11.84 3.82
CA ARG A 56 -20.34 -11.14 2.58
C ARG A 56 -19.24 -10.16 2.20
N ALA A 57 -18.82 -9.30 3.13
CA ALA A 57 -17.73 -8.35 2.89
C ALA A 57 -16.42 -9.06 2.50
N LEU A 58 -16.08 -10.20 3.12
CA LEU A 58 -14.89 -10.97 2.75
C LEU A 58 -14.99 -11.47 1.29
N PHE A 59 -16.17 -11.91 0.86
CA PHE A 59 -16.38 -12.37 -0.50
C PHE A 59 -16.35 -11.22 -1.51
N GLU A 60 -17.00 -10.10 -1.22
CA GLU A 60 -17.04 -8.93 -2.11
C GLU A 60 -15.67 -8.26 -2.23
N ASP A 61 -14.95 -8.07 -1.12
CA ASP A 61 -13.68 -7.34 -1.10
C ASP A 61 -12.50 -8.19 -1.62
N PHE A 62 -12.51 -9.50 -1.38
CA PHE A 62 -11.36 -10.37 -1.65
C PHE A 62 -11.63 -11.52 -2.60
N SER A 63 -12.86 -11.69 -3.11
CA SER A 63 -13.27 -12.83 -3.95
C SER A 63 -12.90 -14.19 -3.34
N CYS A 64 -12.81 -14.26 -2.01
CA CYS A 64 -12.27 -15.42 -1.32
C CYS A 64 -13.34 -16.51 -1.21
N ALA A 65 -13.09 -17.67 -1.85
CA ALA A 65 -13.92 -18.84 -1.65
C ALA A 65 -13.75 -19.35 -0.22
N VAL A 66 -14.84 -19.38 0.53
CA VAL A 66 -14.88 -19.86 1.91
C VAL A 66 -14.38 -21.31 1.98
N THR A 67 -13.19 -21.51 2.57
CA THR A 67 -12.71 -22.86 2.89
C THR A 67 -13.49 -23.37 4.10
N SER A 68 -14.48 -24.20 3.83
CA SER A 68 -15.35 -24.86 4.81
C SER A 68 -14.56 -25.94 5.56
N GLY A 69 -13.69 -25.54 6.49
CA GLY A 69 -12.73 -26.47 7.07
C GLY A 69 -12.16 -26.09 8.44
N SER A 70 -13.01 -25.64 9.38
CA SER A 70 -12.76 -25.71 10.83
C SER A 70 -13.87 -24.94 11.56
N SER A 71 -14.33 -25.48 12.70
CA SER A 71 -15.01 -24.79 13.81
C SER A 71 -15.61 -23.41 13.49
N ALA A 72 -16.94 -23.33 13.36
CA ALA A 72 -17.76 -22.09 13.25
C ALA A 72 -16.92 -20.82 12.98
N PRO A 73 -16.59 -20.53 11.71
CA PRO A 73 -15.61 -19.52 11.37
C PRO A 73 -16.03 -18.17 11.93
N ASN A 74 -15.16 -17.56 12.74
CA ASN A 74 -15.32 -16.16 13.13
C ASN A 74 -15.01 -15.31 11.89
N TRP A 75 -16.03 -15.06 11.07
CA TRP A 75 -15.94 -14.33 9.80
C TRP A 75 -15.28 -12.97 9.95
N LYS A 76 -15.52 -12.30 11.08
CA LYS A 76 -14.87 -11.04 11.40
C LYS A 76 -13.36 -11.21 11.56
N ALA A 77 -12.92 -12.19 12.34
CA ALA A 77 -11.49 -12.46 12.51
C ALA A 77 -10.82 -12.81 11.19
N GLN A 78 -11.48 -13.61 10.34
CA GLN A 78 -10.98 -13.94 9.00
C GLN A 78 -10.93 -12.72 8.08
N TYR A 79 -11.96 -11.88 8.08
CA TYR A 79 -11.97 -10.63 7.33
C TYR A 79 -10.82 -9.71 7.75
N VAL A 80 -10.66 -9.48 9.05
CA VAL A 80 -9.61 -8.61 9.58
C VAL A 80 -8.22 -9.17 9.24
N ASP A 81 -8.00 -10.47 9.39
CA ASP A 81 -6.73 -11.12 9.04
C ASP A 81 -6.42 -10.99 7.54
N THR A 82 -7.38 -11.29 6.66
CA THR A 82 -7.23 -11.15 5.21
C THR A 82 -6.98 -9.70 4.81
N TYR A 83 -7.72 -8.76 5.41
CA TYR A 83 -7.57 -7.33 5.13
C TYR A 83 -6.18 -6.83 5.52
N ILE A 84 -5.70 -7.16 6.72
CA ILE A 84 -4.35 -6.78 7.17
C ILE A 84 -3.29 -7.40 6.26
N ARG A 85 -3.43 -8.69 5.91
CA ARG A 85 -2.51 -9.38 5.01
C ARG A 85 -2.44 -8.70 3.64
N ALA A 86 -3.58 -8.38 3.03
CA ALA A 86 -3.63 -7.70 1.74
C ALA A 86 -2.95 -6.32 1.75
N ARG A 87 -3.07 -5.58 2.86
CA ARG A 87 -2.41 -4.27 3.03
C ARG A 87 -0.90 -4.42 3.20
N LEU A 88 -0.45 -5.41 3.96
CA LEU A 88 0.98 -5.73 4.10
C LEU A 88 1.58 -6.17 2.76
N GLU A 89 0.91 -7.03 2.00
CA GLU A 89 1.35 -7.42 0.66
C GLU A 89 1.45 -6.23 -0.30
N THR A 90 0.52 -5.27 -0.19
CA THR A 90 0.57 -4.03 -0.97
C THR A 90 1.78 -3.19 -0.58
N LEU A 91 2.04 -3.05 0.72
CA LEU A 91 3.21 -2.33 1.23
C LEU A 91 4.52 -2.95 0.74
N GLU A 92 4.67 -4.28 0.85
CA GLU A 92 5.83 -5.02 0.33
C GLU A 92 6.02 -4.82 -1.17
N LYS A 93 4.94 -4.87 -1.95
CA LYS A 93 5.00 -4.62 -3.40
C LYS A 93 5.52 -3.21 -3.69
N GLN A 94 5.06 -2.20 -2.96
CA GLN A 94 5.54 -0.83 -3.13
C GLN A 94 7.01 -0.67 -2.73
N GLN A 95 7.46 -1.35 -1.66
CA GLN A 95 8.88 -1.37 -1.28
C GLN A 95 9.76 -1.93 -2.40
N ARG A 96 9.38 -3.08 -2.98
CA ARG A 96 10.12 -3.69 -4.10
C ARG A 96 10.19 -2.77 -5.32
N VAL A 97 9.11 -2.04 -5.62
CA VAL A 97 9.11 -1.05 -6.72
C VAL A 97 10.10 0.08 -6.44
N CYS A 98 10.12 0.61 -5.21
CA CYS A 98 11.07 1.65 -4.83
C CYS A 98 12.53 1.15 -4.91
N GLU A 99 12.81 -0.05 -4.42
CA GLU A 99 14.14 -0.67 -4.50
C GLU A 99 14.59 -0.87 -5.94
N ALA A 100 13.71 -1.36 -6.82
CA ALA A 100 14.01 -1.53 -8.23
C ALA A 100 14.30 -0.21 -8.95
N LEU A 101 13.54 0.85 -8.64
CA LEU A 101 13.77 2.18 -9.21
C LEU A 101 15.08 2.82 -8.72
N LYS A 102 15.45 2.59 -7.44
CA LYS A 102 16.75 3.03 -6.89
C LYS A 102 17.91 2.36 -7.61
N LEU A 103 17.85 1.03 -7.74
CA LEU A 103 18.85 0.27 -8.50
C LEU A 103 18.96 0.77 -9.94
N ARG A 104 17.83 1.06 -10.60
CA ARG A 104 17.84 1.57 -11.96
C ARG A 104 18.48 2.96 -12.08
N LEU A 105 18.31 3.82 -11.08
CA LEU A 105 19.01 5.11 -11.05
C LEU A 105 20.51 4.94 -10.87
N ASP A 106 20.94 4.03 -9.99
CA ASP A 106 22.35 3.71 -9.79
C ASP A 106 22.99 3.20 -11.10
N GLU A 107 22.32 2.28 -11.82
CA GLU A 107 22.78 1.79 -13.13
C GLU A 107 22.91 2.92 -14.18
N LEU A 108 21.99 3.89 -14.17
CA LEU A 108 22.04 5.02 -15.10
C LEU A 108 23.14 6.01 -14.73
N ASP A 109 23.41 6.20 -13.44
CA ASP A 109 24.53 7.01 -12.95
C ASP A 109 25.88 6.37 -13.32
N ASP A 110 26.01 5.04 -13.22
CA ASP A 110 27.20 4.31 -13.68
C ASP A 110 27.42 4.49 -15.19
N LEU A 111 26.36 4.39 -16.00
CA LEU A 111 26.46 4.60 -17.46
C LEU A 111 26.87 6.02 -17.84
N LEU A 112 26.44 7.03 -17.07
CA LEU A 112 26.89 8.41 -17.28
C LEU A 112 28.37 8.58 -16.91
N GLY A 113 28.83 7.92 -15.84
CA GLY A 113 30.25 7.86 -15.48
C GLY A 113 31.11 7.23 -16.58
N ASP A 114 30.66 6.10 -17.13
CA ASP A 114 31.34 5.43 -18.25
C ASP A 114 31.40 6.32 -19.51
N ALA A 115 30.34 7.10 -19.77
CA ALA A 115 30.31 8.03 -20.89
C ALA A 115 31.29 9.19 -20.71
N ASP A 116 31.39 9.75 -19.50
CA ASP A 116 32.37 10.78 -19.14
C ASP A 116 33.81 10.26 -19.33
N ASP A 117 34.11 9.03 -18.89
CA ASP A 117 35.42 8.40 -19.06
C ASP A 117 35.79 8.23 -20.54
N VAL A 118 34.85 7.77 -21.38
CA VAL A 118 35.06 7.65 -22.83
C VAL A 118 35.29 9.01 -23.47
N ARG A 119 34.52 10.02 -23.06
CA ARG A 119 34.66 11.40 -23.57
C ARG A 119 36.03 11.97 -23.22
N ASP A 120 36.54 11.73 -22.02
CA ASP A 120 37.86 12.19 -21.59
C ASP A 120 38.99 11.54 -22.40
N VAL A 121 38.88 10.24 -22.71
CA VAL A 121 39.83 9.53 -23.59
C VAL A 121 39.80 10.10 -25.01
N LEU A 122 38.62 10.38 -25.55
CA LEU A 122 38.45 10.90 -26.91
C LEU A 122 38.77 12.40 -27.04
N GLY A 123 38.63 13.16 -25.94
CA GLY A 123 38.90 14.59 -25.86
C GLY A 123 40.37 14.95 -25.68
N ALA A 124 41.27 13.96 -25.59
CA ALA A 124 42.70 14.18 -25.49
C ALA A 124 43.23 15.01 -26.69
N PRO A 125 44.03 16.06 -26.45
CA PRO A 125 44.46 17.01 -27.49
C PRO A 125 45.27 16.40 -28.63
N GLU A 126 45.79 15.18 -28.45
CA GLU A 126 46.51 14.41 -29.47
C GLU A 126 45.59 13.90 -30.60
N LEU A 127 44.27 13.78 -30.36
CA LEU A 127 43.26 13.28 -31.31
C LEU A 127 42.44 14.40 -31.98
N LEU A 128 42.44 15.61 -31.40
CA LEU A 128 41.66 16.77 -31.87
C LEU A 128 42.23 17.48 -33.12
N ALA A 129 43.32 16.97 -33.70
CA ALA A 129 43.92 17.52 -34.92
C ALA A 129 43.17 17.12 -36.21
N SER A 130 42.28 16.12 -36.14
CA SER A 130 41.35 15.75 -37.21
C SER A 130 39.90 16.05 -36.79
N GLU A 131 39.07 16.43 -37.76
CA GLU A 131 37.64 16.83 -37.68
C GLU A 131 36.82 16.37 -36.47
N PRO A 132 35.80 17.15 -36.02
CA PRO A 132 34.95 16.79 -34.89
C PRO A 132 34.47 15.35 -35.02
N SER A 133 35.00 14.48 -34.15
CA SER A 133 34.85 13.04 -34.28
C SER A 133 33.37 12.68 -34.18
N LEU A 134 32.83 12.02 -35.21
CA LEU A 134 31.48 11.43 -35.24
C LEU A 134 31.18 10.66 -33.94
N VAL A 135 32.21 10.05 -33.35
CA VAL A 135 32.13 9.32 -32.09
C VAL A 135 31.73 10.22 -30.91
N LEU A 136 32.24 11.46 -30.82
CA LEU A 136 31.86 12.41 -29.77
C LEU A 136 30.39 12.83 -29.89
N ALA A 137 29.87 12.96 -31.11
CA ALA A 137 28.44 13.25 -31.32
C ALA A 137 27.56 12.07 -30.88
N ILE A 138 27.96 10.84 -31.20
CA ILE A 138 27.26 9.61 -30.76
C ILE A 138 27.28 9.49 -29.23
N VAL A 139 28.41 9.80 -28.57
CA VAL A 139 28.51 9.80 -27.11
C VAL A 139 27.57 10.84 -26.51
N GLY A 140 27.51 12.05 -27.08
CA GLY A 140 26.58 13.10 -26.62
C GLY A 140 25.11 12.73 -26.78
N ASP A 141 24.72 12.10 -27.89
CA ASP A 141 23.34 11.63 -28.09
C ASP A 141 22.95 10.55 -27.07
N MET A 142 23.88 9.62 -26.79
CA MET A 142 23.69 8.57 -25.78
C MET A 142 23.58 9.15 -24.36
N GLU A 143 24.46 10.10 -23.99
CA GLU A 143 24.39 10.81 -22.71
C GLU A 143 23.04 11.49 -22.53
N GLN A 144 22.53 12.16 -23.58
CA GLN A 144 21.24 12.82 -23.54
C GLN A 144 20.08 11.83 -23.36
N GLU A 145 20.13 10.65 -24.01
CA GLU A 145 19.14 9.60 -23.81
C GLU A 145 19.17 9.04 -22.39
N VAL A 146 20.35 8.74 -21.86
CA VAL A 146 20.54 8.22 -20.49
C VAL A 146 20.06 9.24 -19.45
N LEU A 147 20.36 10.53 -19.64
CA LEU A 147 19.85 11.61 -18.79
C LEU A 147 18.32 11.69 -18.80
N GLN A 148 17.68 11.51 -19.96
CA GLN A 148 16.22 11.48 -20.06
C GLN A 148 15.65 10.27 -19.31
N GLN A 149 16.21 9.08 -19.50
CA GLN A 149 15.78 7.87 -18.78
C GLN A 149 15.95 8.03 -17.27
N ARG A 150 17.04 8.67 -16.82
CA ARG A 150 17.30 8.97 -15.41
C ARG A 150 16.25 9.93 -14.84
N TRP A 151 15.90 10.97 -15.60
CA TRP A 151 14.84 11.90 -15.22
C TRP A 151 13.51 11.17 -15.03
N ASP A 152 13.10 10.36 -16.00
CA ASP A 152 11.84 9.61 -15.95
C ASP A 152 11.84 8.60 -14.78
N ALA A 153 12.96 7.91 -14.55
CA ALA A 153 13.11 6.99 -13.41
C ALA A 153 13.03 7.73 -12.06
N SER A 154 13.61 8.92 -11.96
CA SER A 154 13.54 9.78 -10.78
C SER A 154 12.10 10.22 -10.47
N GLU A 155 11.34 10.64 -11.49
CA GLU A 155 9.94 11.03 -11.32
C GLU A 155 9.10 9.83 -10.83
N ASN A 156 9.30 8.67 -11.45
CA ASN A 156 8.65 7.43 -11.03
C ASN A 156 9.01 7.04 -9.59
N LEU A 157 10.27 7.24 -9.17
CA LEU A 157 10.69 6.96 -7.81
C LEU A 157 9.99 7.86 -6.79
N ILE A 158 9.91 9.17 -7.05
CA ILE A 158 9.20 10.11 -6.16
C ILE A 158 7.73 9.70 -6.01
N MET A 159 7.07 9.33 -7.11
CA MET A 159 5.69 8.86 -7.08
C MET A 159 5.53 7.54 -6.33
N ALA A 160 6.49 6.62 -6.46
CA ALA A 160 6.48 5.35 -5.73
C ALA A 160 6.71 5.56 -4.23
N GLU A 161 7.63 6.45 -3.84
CA GLU A 161 7.90 6.78 -2.44
C GLU A 161 6.69 7.44 -1.77
N CYS A 162 5.96 8.32 -2.48
CA CYS A 162 4.70 8.88 -1.96
C CYS A 162 3.68 7.77 -1.66
N LYS A 163 3.50 6.83 -2.59
CA LYS A 163 2.60 5.67 -2.41
C LYS A 163 3.05 4.76 -1.26
N LEU A 164 4.36 4.59 -1.11
CA LEU A 164 4.92 3.81 0.00
C LEU A 164 4.60 4.45 1.35
N VAL A 165 4.77 5.77 1.46
CA VAL A 165 4.42 6.53 2.68
C VAL A 165 2.93 6.42 3.00
N ASP A 166 2.06 6.56 1.99
CA ASP A 166 0.62 6.41 2.16
C ASP A 166 0.25 4.99 2.65
N ALA A 167 0.85 3.95 2.06
CA ALA A 167 0.65 2.57 2.46
C ALA A 167 1.17 2.30 3.89
N GLN A 168 2.32 2.87 4.27
CA GLN A 168 2.85 2.77 5.63
C GLN A 168 1.93 3.44 6.64
N ALA A 169 1.43 4.64 6.34
CA ALA A 169 0.50 5.35 7.18
C ALA A 169 -0.82 4.58 7.36
N GLU A 170 -1.32 3.95 6.29
CA GLU A 170 -2.49 3.08 6.34
C GLU A 170 -2.27 1.87 7.27
N VAL A 171 -1.17 1.12 7.08
CA VAL A 171 -0.84 -0.04 7.93
C VAL A 171 -0.65 0.39 9.40
N GLN A 172 0.02 1.51 9.66
CA GLN A 172 0.19 2.03 11.01
C GLN A 172 -1.15 2.42 11.65
N ALA A 173 -2.03 3.06 10.90
CA ALA A 173 -3.38 3.40 11.35
C ALA A 173 -4.21 2.14 11.65
N LEU A 174 -4.05 1.06 10.88
CA LEU A 174 -4.71 -0.21 11.15
C LEU A 174 -4.17 -0.86 12.43
N LEU A 175 -2.84 -0.96 12.56
CA LEU A 175 -2.21 -1.58 13.73
C LEU A 175 -2.48 -0.84 15.04
N THR A 176 -2.67 0.49 15.00
CA THR A 176 -3.04 1.28 16.19
C THR A 176 -4.49 1.10 16.61
N ARG A 177 -5.37 0.68 15.70
CA ARG A 177 -6.80 0.43 15.97
C ARG A 177 -7.10 -1.00 16.42
N VAL A 178 -6.20 -1.94 16.11
CA VAL A 178 -6.31 -3.32 16.59
C VAL A 178 -5.97 -3.36 18.09
N PRO A 179 -6.83 -3.94 18.96
CA PRO A 179 -6.50 -4.13 20.36
C PRO A 179 -5.16 -4.86 20.51
N ARG A 180 -4.26 -4.36 21.38
CA ARG A 180 -2.89 -4.91 21.56
C ARG A 180 -2.85 -6.41 21.85
N CYS A 181 -3.93 -6.99 22.36
CA CYS A 181 -4.05 -8.43 22.60
C CYS A 181 -4.11 -9.27 21.31
N TRP A 182 -4.36 -8.65 20.15
CA TRP A 182 -4.39 -9.32 18.83
C TRP A 182 -3.10 -9.06 18.03
N TRP A 183 -2.20 -8.20 18.52
CA TRP A 183 -0.90 -7.98 17.90
C TRP A 183 -0.06 -9.23 17.73
N PRO A 184 -0.03 -10.22 18.64
CA PRO A 184 0.76 -11.43 18.39
C PRO A 184 0.33 -12.18 17.12
N ALA A 185 -0.96 -12.21 16.80
CA ALA A 185 -1.48 -12.83 15.58
C ALA A 185 -1.21 -11.97 14.34
N ALA A 186 -1.40 -10.65 14.43
CA ALA A 186 -1.09 -9.71 13.35
C ALA A 186 0.42 -9.62 13.06
N LEU A 187 1.27 -9.70 14.08
CA LEU A 187 2.73 -9.73 13.98
C LEU A 187 3.22 -11.09 13.48
N HIS A 188 2.59 -12.22 13.83
CA HIS A 188 2.93 -13.51 13.21
C HIS A 188 2.62 -13.51 11.71
N ALA A 189 1.56 -12.83 11.26
CA ALA A 189 1.29 -12.62 9.85
C ALA A 189 2.28 -11.65 9.18
N ALA A 190 2.82 -10.67 9.92
CA ALA A 190 3.74 -9.65 9.40
C ALA A 190 5.24 -9.97 9.58
N ALA A 191 5.59 -11.01 10.34
CA ALA A 191 6.97 -11.39 10.65
C ALA A 191 7.78 -11.88 9.43
N GLY A 192 7.13 -12.09 8.29
CA GLY A 192 7.79 -12.38 7.02
C GLY A 192 8.29 -11.14 6.26
N SER A 193 7.86 -9.92 6.63
CA SER A 193 8.00 -8.76 5.74
C SER A 193 8.24 -7.39 6.37
N LEU A 194 8.31 -7.29 7.69
CA LEU A 194 8.65 -6.05 8.37
C LEU A 194 9.99 -6.15 9.11
N PRO A 195 11.13 -5.83 8.48
CA PRO A 195 12.26 -5.35 9.23
C PRO A 195 11.99 -3.87 9.59
N ALA A 196 11.93 -3.58 10.89
CA ALA A 196 11.95 -2.24 11.49
C ALA A 196 10.68 -1.36 11.31
N LEU A 197 9.65 -1.67 12.10
CA LEU A 197 8.69 -0.68 12.61
C LEU A 197 8.66 -0.78 14.15
N VAL A 198 9.80 -0.44 14.79
CA VAL A 198 9.92 -0.09 16.21
C VAL A 198 10.84 1.12 16.32
#